data_AF-A0A966F8S8-F1
#
_entry.id   AF-A0A966F8S8-F1
#
_cell.length_a   1.000
_cell.length_b   1.000
_cell.length_c   1.000
_cell.angle_alpha   90.00
_cell.angle_beta   90.00
_cell.angle_gamma   90.00
#
_symmetry.space_group_name_H-M   'P 1'
#
loop_
_entity.id
_entity.type
_entity.pdbx_description
1 polymer ?
#
loop_
_entity_poly.entity_id
_entity_poly.type
_entity_poly.pdbx_seq_one_letter_code
_entity_poly.pdbx_strand_id
1 'polypeptide(L)'
;MTGRFDDFENTELGLQLDSLINQKDRLIEMKAFSREGFPAVTALVSEMGEVLKDYKKTDIKKFNFAKQFVGDRVAKIMREAGYKKIKTQKSVPGKLFTVGAVWGPKT
;
A
#
# COMPACT_ATOMS: atom_id res chain seq x y z
N MET A 1 -20.13 -12.00 2.74
CA MET A 1 -19.94 -10.96 1.70
C MET A 1 -18.46 -10.97 1.41
N THR A 2 -18.04 -11.51 0.26
CA THR A 2 -16.61 -11.62 -0.08
C THR A 2 -16.07 -10.25 -0.52
N GLY A 3 -14.98 -9.80 0.09
CA GLY A 3 -14.24 -8.62 -0.32
C GLY A 3 -13.51 -8.84 -1.65
N ARG A 4 -13.17 -7.74 -2.32
CA ARG A 4 -12.49 -7.73 -3.64
C ARG A 4 -11.19 -8.56 -3.67
N PHE A 5 -10.55 -8.75 -2.52
CA PHE A 5 -9.23 -9.35 -2.40
C PHE A 5 -9.21 -10.66 -1.60
N ASP A 6 -10.36 -11.23 -1.23
CA ASP A 6 -10.42 -12.39 -0.33
C ASP A 6 -9.67 -13.61 -0.87
N ASP A 7 -9.78 -13.88 -2.17
CA ASP A 7 -9.01 -14.98 -2.77
C ASP A 7 -7.52 -14.65 -2.85
N PHE A 8 -7.18 -13.37 -3.03
CA PHE A 8 -5.80 -12.93 -3.22
C PHE A 8 -5.01 -12.85 -1.92
N GLU A 9 -5.63 -12.43 -0.82
CA GLU A 9 -4.98 -12.33 0.49
C GLU A 9 -4.50 -13.68 1.02
N ASN A 10 -5.11 -14.78 0.54
CA ASN A 10 -4.74 -16.14 0.89
C ASN A 10 -3.69 -16.76 -0.06
N THR A 11 -3.25 -16.03 -1.09
CA THR A 11 -2.15 -16.49 -1.96
C THR A 11 -0.79 -16.21 -1.31
N GLU A 12 0.26 -16.92 -1.73
CA GLU A 12 1.64 -16.69 -1.27
C GLU A 12 2.08 -15.22 -1.43
N LEU A 13 1.80 -14.62 -2.58
CA LEU A 13 2.09 -13.20 -2.83
C LEU A 13 1.27 -12.28 -1.91
N GLY A 14 -0.01 -12.59 -1.71
CA GLY A 14 -0.89 -11.84 -0.81
C GLY A 14 -0.34 -11.82 0.62
N LEU A 15 0.00 -13.00 1.15
CA LEU A 15 0.58 -13.18 2.48
C LEU A 15 1.93 -12.47 2.62
N GLN A 16 2.79 -12.56 1.61
CA GLN A 16 4.09 -11.86 1.62
C GLN A 16 3.93 -10.34 1.67
N LEU A 17 3.02 -9.78 0.85
CA LEU A 17 2.74 -8.35 0.85
C LEU A 17 2.11 -7.91 2.18
N ASP A 18 1.17 -8.69 2.72
CA ASP A 18 0.51 -8.41 3.99
C ASP A 18 1.51 -8.41 5.15
N SER A 19 2.46 -9.35 5.17
CA SER A 19 3.56 -9.39 6.14
C SER A 19 4.43 -8.12 6.13
N LEU A 20 4.78 -7.61 4.93
CA LEU A 20 5.54 -6.37 4.80
C LEU A 20 4.75 -5.14 5.27
N ILE A 21 3.44 -5.12 5.01
CA ILE A 21 2.55 -4.03 5.40
C ILE A 21 2.38 -3.98 6.92
N ASN A 22 2.28 -5.13 7.58
CA ASN A 22 1.97 -5.28 9.00
C ASN A 22 3.21 -5.28 9.92
N GLN A 23 4.41 -4.98 9.40
CA GLN A 23 5.59 -4.78 10.24
C GLN A 23 5.35 -3.67 11.29
N LYS A 24 5.84 -3.88 12.51
CA LYS A 24 5.53 -3.05 13.69
C LYS A 24 5.73 -1.54 13.46
N ASP A 25 6.79 -1.17 12.75
CA ASP A 25 7.15 0.24 12.54
C ASP A 25 6.47 0.85 11.31
N ARG A 26 5.80 0.04 10.49
CA ARG A 26 5.30 0.50 9.19
C ARG A 26 4.20 1.53 9.32
N LEU A 27 3.33 1.40 10.33
CA LEU A 27 2.32 2.41 10.62
C LEU A 27 2.96 3.77 10.95
N ILE A 28 4.09 3.78 11.66
CA ILE A 28 4.80 5.02 12.03
C ILE A 28 5.33 5.70 10.77
N GLU A 29 5.95 4.95 9.87
CA GLU A 29 6.46 5.46 8.59
C GLU A 29 5.34 5.99 7.68
N MET A 30 4.24 5.23 7.53
CA MET A 30 3.07 5.66 6.76
C MET A 30 2.50 6.99 7.25
N LYS A 31 2.44 7.17 8.58
CA LYS A 31 2.03 8.41 9.24
C LYS A 31 3.05 9.53 9.00
N ALA A 32 4.35 9.24 9.13
CA ALA A 32 5.42 10.22 8.92
C ALA A 32 5.42 10.76 7.49
N PHE A 33 5.36 9.89 6.48
CA PHE A 33 5.25 10.32 5.08
C PHE A 33 3.99 11.16 4.84
N SER A 34 2.85 10.75 5.40
CA SER A 34 1.60 11.49 5.25
C SER A 34 1.66 12.88 5.89
N ARG A 35 2.34 13.03 7.02
CA ARG A 35 2.57 14.33 7.68
C ARG A 35 3.38 15.28 6.80
N GLU A 36 4.37 14.76 6.09
CA GLU A 36 5.17 15.52 5.12
C GLU A 36 4.48 15.66 3.74
N GLY A 37 3.20 15.30 3.64
CA GLY A 37 2.41 15.47 2.42
C GLY A 37 2.67 14.41 1.35
N PHE A 38 3.45 13.36 1.64
CA PHE A 38 3.66 12.22 0.75
C PHE A 38 2.59 11.14 0.94
N PRO A 39 2.30 10.33 -0.10
CA PRO A 39 1.39 9.20 0.05
C PRO A 39 1.91 8.17 1.05
N ALA A 40 1.04 7.61 1.90
CA ALA A 40 1.43 6.61 2.89
C ALA A 40 2.12 5.37 2.28
N VAL A 41 1.69 4.96 1.08
CA VAL A 41 2.29 3.85 0.32
C VAL A 41 3.77 4.08 -0.03
N THR A 42 4.29 5.30 0.07
CA THR A 42 5.71 5.62 -0.13
C THR A 42 6.60 4.85 0.83
N ALA A 43 6.14 4.60 2.06
CA ALA A 43 6.87 3.81 3.05
C ALA A 43 7.24 2.41 2.54
N LEU A 44 6.42 1.83 1.66
CA LEU A 44 6.53 0.44 1.23
C LEU A 44 7.28 0.26 -0.09
N VAL A 45 7.68 1.35 -0.75
CA VAL A 45 8.08 1.31 -2.17
C VAL A 45 9.33 0.47 -2.41
N SER A 46 10.31 0.51 -1.51
CA SER A 46 11.58 -0.21 -1.70
C SER A 46 11.35 -1.72 -1.58
N GLU A 47 10.76 -2.16 -0.48
CA GLU A 47 10.54 -3.57 -0.15
C GLU A 47 9.53 -4.22 -1.10
N MET A 48 8.45 -3.50 -1.43
CA MET A 48 7.49 -4.02 -2.42
C MET A 48 8.02 -3.98 -3.84
N GLY A 49 8.93 -3.05 -4.15
CA GLY A 49 9.62 -3.02 -5.42
C GLY A 49 10.36 -4.34 -5.67
N GLU A 50 11.07 -4.83 -4.65
CA GLU A 50 11.79 -6.10 -4.72
C GLU A 50 10.87 -7.31 -4.87
N VAL A 51 9.75 -7.35 -4.13
CA VAL A 51 8.76 -8.46 -4.24
C VAL A 51 8.06 -8.46 -5.60
N LEU A 52 7.76 -7.28 -6.16
CA LEU A 52 6.92 -7.15 -7.35
C LEU A 52 7.71 -7.07 -8.68
N LYS A 53 9.04 -6.97 -8.64
CA LYS A 53 9.87 -6.73 -9.84
C LYS A 53 9.69 -7.80 -10.92
N ASP A 54 9.54 -9.06 -10.53
CA ASP A 54 9.44 -10.17 -11.48
C ASP A 54 8.06 -10.20 -12.14
N TYR A 55 6.99 -10.01 -11.36
CA TYR A 55 5.62 -9.93 -11.87
C TYR A 55 5.44 -8.79 -12.87
N LYS A 56 6.19 -7.68 -12.73
CA LYS A 56 6.13 -6.58 -13.70
C LYS A 56 6.44 -7.03 -15.13
N LYS A 57 7.30 -8.05 -15.30
CA LYS A 57 7.72 -8.57 -16.61
C LYS A 57 6.89 -9.79 -17.04
N THR A 58 6.52 -10.64 -16.10
CA THR A 58 5.90 -11.95 -16.38
C THR A 58 4.37 -11.92 -16.35
N ASP A 59 3.78 -11.10 -15.49
CA ASP A 59 2.32 -11.00 -15.32
C ASP A 59 1.91 -9.59 -14.87
N ILE A 60 1.73 -8.71 -15.86
CA ILE A 60 1.36 -7.32 -15.61
C ILE A 60 -0.01 -7.17 -14.94
N LYS A 61 -0.92 -8.13 -15.13
CA LYS A 61 -2.24 -8.11 -14.49
C LYS A 61 -2.09 -8.38 -13.00
N LYS A 62 -1.33 -9.41 -12.63
CA LYS A 62 -1.02 -9.73 -11.22
C LYS A 62 -0.22 -8.62 -10.56
N PHE A 63 0.76 -8.03 -11.25
CA PHE A 63 1.51 -6.85 -10.76
C PHE A 63 0.58 -5.67 -10.41
N ASN A 64 -0.33 -5.32 -11.31
CA ASN A 64 -1.26 -4.21 -11.07
C ASN A 64 -2.29 -4.54 -9.98
N PHE A 65 -2.76 -5.79 -9.92
CA PHE A 65 -3.69 -6.23 -8.89
C PHE A 65 -3.06 -6.21 -7.50
N ALA A 66 -1.81 -6.68 -7.37
CA ALA A 66 -1.03 -6.62 -6.15
C ALA A 66 -0.87 -5.18 -5.63
N LYS A 67 -0.57 -4.23 -6.53
CA LYS A 67 -0.51 -2.80 -6.16
C LYS A 67 -1.83 -2.25 -5.63
N GLN A 68 -2.96 -2.69 -6.19
CA GLN A 68 -4.28 -2.29 -5.70
C GLN A 68 -4.57 -2.90 -4.32
N PHE A 69 -4.20 -4.16 -4.12
CA PHE A 69 -4.31 -4.84 -2.82
C PHE A 69 -3.53 -4.08 -1.74
N VAL A 70 -2.29 -3.69 -2.02
CA VAL A 70 -1.47 -2.88 -1.11
C VAL A 70 -2.17 -1.57 -0.75
N GLY A 71 -2.67 -0.85 -1.77
CA GLY A 71 -3.38 0.41 -1.55
C GLY A 71 -4.62 0.24 -0.66
N ASP A 72 -5.36 -0.85 -0.83
CA ASP A 72 -6.52 -1.20 0.00
C ASP A 72 -6.12 -1.50 1.46
N ARG A 73 -5.10 -2.32 1.67
CA ARG A 73 -4.58 -2.67 2.99
C ARG A 73 -4.04 -1.46 3.75
N VAL A 74 -3.23 -0.63 3.10
CA VAL A 74 -2.76 0.65 3.68
C VAL A 74 -3.95 1.52 4.06
N ALA A 75 -4.99 1.59 3.21
CA ALA A 75 -6.17 2.38 3.50
C ALA A 75 -6.99 1.83 4.68
N LYS A 76 -7.04 0.51 4.90
CA LYS A 76 -7.66 -0.10 6.08
C LYS A 76 -6.89 0.26 7.35
N ILE A 77 -5.59 -0.01 7.37
CA ILE A 77 -4.70 0.26 8.50
C ILE A 77 -4.72 1.74 8.91
N MET A 78 -4.64 2.66 7.94
CA MET A 78 -4.69 4.09 8.25
C MET A 78 -6.05 4.50 8.86
N ARG A 79 -7.16 3.92 8.39
CA ARG A 79 -8.49 4.20 8.96
C ARG A 79 -8.66 3.66 10.36
N GLU A 80 -8.18 2.45 10.63
CA GLU A 80 -8.14 1.80 11.95
C GLU A 80 -7.28 2.61 12.92
N ALA A 81 -6.18 3.18 12.44
CA ALA A 81 -5.32 4.09 13.21
C ALA A 81 -5.92 5.50 13.43
N GLY A 82 -7.18 5.73 13.03
CA GLY A 82 -7.87 7.00 13.22
C GLY A 82 -7.57 8.08 12.18
N TYR A 83 -7.06 7.71 10.99
CA TYR A 83 -6.76 8.67 9.92
C TYR A 83 -7.83 8.65 8.82
N LYS A 84 -8.00 9.78 8.13
CA LYS A 84 -8.82 9.94 6.93
C LYS A 84 -7.96 10.35 5.74
N LYS A 85 -8.37 9.95 4.54
CA LYS A 85 -7.73 10.38 3.31
C LYS A 85 -7.96 11.87 3.13
N ILE A 86 -6.89 12.64 3.00
CA ILE A 86 -6.92 14.09 2.77
C ILE A 86 -6.95 14.37 1.27
N LYS A 87 -6.06 13.73 0.52
CA LYS A 87 -5.99 13.88 -0.94
C LYS A 87 -5.40 12.65 -1.61
N THR A 88 -5.66 12.53 -2.91
CA THR A 88 -4.96 11.59 -3.80
C THR A 88 -3.85 12.35 -4.54
N GLN A 89 -2.66 11.78 -4.60
CA GLN A 89 -1.51 12.33 -5.31
C GLN A 89 -1.16 11.44 -6.51
N LYS A 90 -0.87 12.07 -7.66
CA LYS A 90 -0.52 11.39 -8.92
C LYS A 90 0.98 11.09 -9.11
N SER A 91 1.78 11.32 -8.08
CA SER A 91 3.22 11.05 -8.08
C SER A 91 3.63 10.51 -6.73
N VAL A 92 3.90 9.21 -6.68
CA VAL A 92 4.47 8.53 -5.51
C VAL A 92 5.98 8.41 -5.74
N PRO A 93 6.83 8.87 -4.79
CA PRO A 93 8.27 8.66 -4.87
C PRO A 93 8.63 7.19 -5.13
N GLY A 94 9.69 6.96 -5.90
CA GLY A 94 10.12 5.62 -6.32
C GLY A 94 9.29 4.95 -7.43
N LYS A 95 8.21 5.59 -7.91
CA LYS A 95 7.46 5.23 -9.14
C LYS A 95 6.89 3.80 -9.21
N LEU A 96 6.86 3.05 -8.09
CA LEU A 96 6.15 1.76 -8.02
C LEU A 96 4.64 1.98 -8.16
N PHE A 97 4.10 2.94 -7.44
CA PHE A 97 2.69 3.33 -7.48
C PHE A 97 2.49 4.57 -8.36
N THR A 98 1.46 4.54 -9.21
CA THR A 98 1.10 5.68 -10.06
C THR A 98 0.34 6.75 -9.28
N VAL A 99 -0.49 6.31 -8.34
CA VAL A 99 -1.29 7.18 -7.48
C VAL A 99 -1.23 6.65 -6.05
N GLY A 100 -1.32 7.55 -5.08
CA GLY A 100 -1.35 7.19 -3.67
C GLY A 100 -2.14 8.20 -2.84
N ALA A 101 -2.58 7.78 -1.66
CA ALA A 101 -3.34 8.62 -0.74
C ALA A 101 -2.43 9.24 0.33
N VAL A 102 -2.61 10.54 0.55
CA VAL A 102 -2.07 11.27 1.71
C VAL A 102 -3.13 11.29 2.79
N TRP A 103 -2.73 11.03 4.03
CA TRP A 103 -3.63 10.83 5.16
C TRP A 103 -3.41 11.88 6.25
N GLY A 104 -4.45 12.13 7.04
CA GLY A 104 -4.37 13.00 8.22
C GLY A 104 -5.30 12.50 9.32
N PRO A 105 -5.10 12.92 10.58
CA PRO A 105 -5.96 12.51 11.67
C PRO A 105 -7.45 12.81 11.39
N LYS A 106 -8.34 11.90 11.81
CA LYS A 106 -9.76 12.19 11.97
C LYS A 106 -9.89 13.05 13.23
N THR A 107 -9.82 14.36 13.05
CA THR A 107 -10.36 15.34 14.01
C THR A 107 -11.83 15.06 14.29
#